data_AF-A0AAW1S4I7-F1
#
_entry.id   AF-A0AAW1S4I7-F1
#
_cell.length_a   1.000
_cell.length_b   1.000
_cell.length_c   1.000
_cell.angle_alpha   90.00
_cell.angle_beta   90.00
_cell.angle_gamma   90.00
#
_symmetry.space_group_name_H-M   'P 1'
#
loop_
_entity.id
_entity.type
_entity.pdbx_description
1 polymer ?
#
loop_
_entity_poly.entity_id
_entity_poly.type
_entity_poly.pdbx_seq_one_letter_code
_entity_poly.pdbx_strand_id
1 'polypeptide(L)'
;MQLAPELLQAAAAAGGGSKAATLQEVAAIDQLVDLLLGAKSQQELAKLVAENLLAFDPKFWLRMATRADAAESREEKDRLTALANTVMTIVDTIVARTNTQVADSSKVLQAIMAAAANEHGEWELPLSTEKADAMRREVAKHEGALDEALLSNAFAWMRKAADDRLDGMVALLQKVLQLYAGHALSKGSGGTGRQAEGEGGAAEEAVQRLLAADEDRWDALLSEAVASEVSEAALVGALRRRMEKTVLVLP
;
A
#
# COMPACT_ATOMS: atom_id res chain seq x y z
N MET A 1 62.90 -35.22 21.52
CA MET A 1 62.00 -34.40 22.36
C MET A 1 61.05 -33.65 21.42
N GLN A 2 59.90 -34.25 21.11
CA GLN A 2 58.83 -33.67 20.30
C GLN A 2 57.51 -34.10 20.93
N LEU A 3 56.74 -33.12 21.41
CA LEU A 3 55.39 -33.15 21.98
C LEU A 3 54.75 -31.85 21.46
N ALA A 4 53.49 -31.69 21.08
CA ALA A 4 52.36 -32.51 20.61
C ALA A 4 51.34 -31.47 20.04
N PRO A 5 50.40 -31.83 19.16
CA PRO A 5 49.59 -30.89 18.37
C PRO A 5 48.22 -30.54 19.00
N GLU A 6 48.21 -29.99 20.22
CA GLU A 6 46.96 -29.67 20.95
C GLU A 6 46.52 -28.20 20.92
N LEU A 7 47.27 -27.28 20.29
CA LEU A 7 46.92 -25.86 20.31
C LEU A 7 46.06 -25.38 19.12
N LEU A 8 45.61 -26.29 18.25
CA LEU A 8 44.75 -25.95 17.10
C LEU A 8 43.33 -26.55 17.18
N GLN A 9 42.86 -26.94 18.36
CA GLN A 9 41.47 -27.36 18.61
C GLN A 9 40.68 -26.41 19.55
N ALA A 10 41.15 -25.17 19.74
CA ALA A 10 40.37 -24.12 20.40
C ALA A 10 39.45 -23.33 19.45
N ALA A 11 39.34 -23.74 18.18
CA ALA A 11 38.37 -23.19 17.22
C ALA A 11 37.03 -23.96 17.19
N ALA A 12 36.77 -24.79 18.21
CA ALA A 12 35.45 -25.36 18.50
C ALA A 12 34.58 -24.41 19.36
N ALA A 13 34.78 -23.09 19.26
CA ALA A 13 33.94 -22.06 19.88
C ALA A 13 32.74 -21.65 18.98
N ALA A 14 32.31 -22.52 18.07
CA ALA A 14 31.15 -22.31 17.20
C ALA A 14 29.80 -22.64 17.88
N GLY A 15 29.66 -22.27 19.16
CA GLY A 15 28.40 -22.34 19.92
C GLY A 15 27.96 -21.00 20.53
N GLY A 16 28.80 -19.95 20.43
CA GLY A 16 28.53 -18.63 21.02
C GLY A 16 27.62 -17.74 20.17
N GLY A 17 27.67 -17.84 18.83
CA GLY A 17 26.93 -16.96 17.93
C GLY A 17 25.41 -17.18 17.97
N SER A 18 24.96 -18.43 18.06
CA SER A 18 23.52 -18.76 18.11
C SER A 18 22.91 -18.44 19.48
N LYS A 19 23.60 -18.72 20.60
CA LYS A 19 23.12 -18.37 21.95
C LYS A 19 23.06 -16.87 22.18
N ALA A 20 24.08 -16.11 21.73
CA ALA A 20 24.09 -14.66 21.86
C ALA A 20 22.97 -13.99 21.04
N ALA A 21 22.73 -14.46 19.81
CA ALA A 21 21.60 -14.00 18.99
C ALA A 21 20.26 -14.31 19.66
N THR A 22 20.06 -15.52 20.21
CA THR A 22 18.82 -15.85 20.93
C THR A 22 18.61 -15.02 22.19
N LEU A 23 19.68 -14.69 22.93
CA LEU A 23 19.59 -13.84 24.12
C LEU A 23 19.24 -12.39 23.77
N GLN A 24 19.79 -11.87 22.67
CA GLN A 24 19.45 -10.54 22.16
C GLN A 24 17.99 -10.48 21.68
N GLU A 25 17.51 -11.52 20.98
CA GLU A 25 16.10 -11.62 20.59
C GLU A 25 15.17 -11.63 21.82
N VAL A 26 15.49 -12.42 22.84
CA VAL A 26 14.71 -12.44 24.09
C VAL A 26 14.71 -11.07 24.78
N ALA A 27 15.86 -10.40 24.85
CA ALA A 27 15.97 -9.08 25.45
C ALA A 27 15.15 -8.02 24.69
N ALA A 28 15.11 -8.09 23.35
CA ALA A 28 14.29 -7.20 22.54
C ALA A 28 12.78 -7.42 22.78
N ILE A 29 12.35 -8.68 22.89
CA ILE A 29 10.96 -9.01 23.24
C ILE A 29 10.62 -8.47 24.64
N ASP A 30 11.51 -8.65 25.62
CA ASP A 30 11.29 -8.13 26.97
C ASP A 30 11.15 -6.61 27.01
N GLN A 31 11.99 -5.89 26.26
CA GLN A 31 11.89 -4.44 26.11
C GLN A 31 10.55 -4.03 25.48
N LEU A 32 10.06 -4.76 24.48
CA LEU A 32 8.76 -4.51 23.88
C LEU A 32 7.64 -4.74 24.89
N VAL A 33 7.71 -5.80 25.70
CA VAL A 33 6.73 -6.06 26.77
C VAL A 33 6.73 -4.93 27.80
N ASP A 34 7.90 -4.44 28.21
CA ASP A 34 8.01 -3.34 29.16
C ASP A 34 7.45 -2.04 28.58
N LEU A 35 7.68 -1.78 27.29
CA LEU A 35 7.11 -0.64 26.57
C LEU A 35 5.58 -0.71 26.53
N LEU A 36 5.01 -1.88 26.26
CA LEU A 36 3.57 -2.11 26.23
C LEU A 36 2.93 -1.99 27.62
N LEU A 37 3.59 -2.50 28.67
CA LEU A 37 3.18 -2.33 30.07
C LEU A 37 3.23 -0.85 30.51
N GLY A 38 4.16 -0.08 29.96
CA GLY A 38 4.33 1.34 30.23
C GLY A 38 3.32 2.26 29.54
N ALA A 39 2.46 1.72 28.66
CA ALA A 39 1.45 2.50 27.95
C ALA A 39 0.46 3.15 28.94
N LYS A 40 0.27 4.47 28.83
CA LYS A 40 -0.54 5.25 29.76
C LYS A 40 -2.03 5.24 29.42
N SER A 41 -2.37 4.81 28.21
CA SER A 41 -3.74 4.74 27.72
C SER A 41 -3.93 3.60 26.74
N GLN A 42 -5.18 3.19 26.56
CA GLN A 42 -5.56 2.18 25.58
C GLN A 42 -5.24 2.61 24.13
N GLN A 43 -5.25 3.92 23.88
CA GLN A 43 -4.96 4.52 22.57
C GLN A 43 -3.46 4.48 22.26
N GLU A 44 -2.62 4.76 23.25
CA GLU A 44 -1.16 4.61 23.15
C GLU A 44 -0.77 3.14 22.98
N LEU A 45 -1.41 2.23 23.73
CA LEU A 45 -1.21 0.79 23.56
C LEU A 45 -1.57 0.34 22.14
N ALA A 46 -2.73 0.75 21.62
CA ALA A 46 -3.14 0.42 20.25
C ALA A 46 -2.15 0.92 19.20
N LYS A 47 -1.60 2.13 19.39
CA LYS A 47 -0.56 2.68 18.52
C LYS A 47 0.74 1.86 18.57
N LEU A 48 1.23 1.54 19.77
CA LEU A 48 2.44 0.73 19.96
C LEU A 48 2.29 -0.66 19.33
N VAL A 49 1.10 -1.28 19.45
CA VAL A 49 0.78 -2.55 18.80
C VAL A 49 0.76 -2.40 17.28
N ALA A 50 0.18 -1.34 16.72
CA ALA A 50 0.19 -1.13 15.27
C ALA A 50 1.62 -0.95 14.71
N GLU A 51 2.48 -0.19 15.40
CA GLU A 51 3.87 0.07 14.99
C GLU A 51 4.76 -1.18 15.06
N ASN A 52 4.44 -2.12 15.96
CA ASN A 52 5.22 -3.34 16.19
C ASN A 52 4.50 -4.61 15.74
N LEU A 53 3.52 -4.51 14.82
CA LEU A 53 2.62 -5.62 14.46
C LEU A 53 3.36 -6.92 14.11
N LEU A 54 4.47 -6.83 13.38
CA LEU A 54 5.26 -7.98 12.94
C LEU A 54 6.05 -8.67 14.07
N ALA A 55 6.21 -8.00 15.22
CA ALA A 55 6.90 -8.55 16.38
C ALA A 55 6.00 -9.50 17.22
N PHE A 56 4.68 -9.52 16.98
CA PHE A 56 3.73 -10.38 17.71
C PHE A 56 3.63 -11.79 17.12
N ASP A 57 4.76 -12.48 17.09
CA ASP A 57 4.90 -13.84 16.59
C ASP A 57 4.76 -14.90 17.72
N PRO A 58 4.82 -16.21 17.41
CA PRO A 58 4.76 -17.25 18.44
C PRO A 58 5.84 -17.13 19.53
N LYS A 59 7.00 -16.54 19.25
CA LYS A 59 8.07 -16.35 20.24
C LYS A 59 7.67 -15.26 21.24
N PHE A 60 7.05 -14.18 20.79
CA PHE A 60 6.52 -13.13 21.67
C PHE A 60 5.52 -13.71 22.68
N TRP A 61 4.55 -14.50 22.20
CA TRP A 61 3.53 -15.12 23.06
C TRP A 61 4.13 -16.11 24.05
N LEU A 62 5.09 -16.92 23.62
CA LEU A 62 5.82 -17.83 24.50
C LEU A 62 6.60 -17.06 25.58
N ARG A 63 7.20 -15.92 25.22
CA ARG A 63 7.93 -15.08 26.17
C ARG A 63 7.01 -14.43 27.20
N MET A 64 5.84 -13.93 26.77
CA MET A 64 4.79 -13.42 27.66
C MET A 64 4.34 -14.47 28.66
N ALA A 65 4.07 -15.71 28.20
CA ALA A 65 3.71 -16.82 29.09
C ALA A 65 4.83 -17.13 30.10
N THR A 66 6.09 -17.18 29.64
CA THR A 66 7.25 -17.43 30.51
C THR A 66 7.40 -16.34 31.59
N ARG A 67 7.20 -15.06 31.25
CA ARG A 67 7.22 -13.96 32.24
C ARG A 67 6.07 -14.07 33.23
N ALA A 68 4.87 -14.44 32.77
CA ALA A 68 3.73 -14.65 33.66
C ALA A 68 3.97 -15.83 34.63
N ASP A 69 4.58 -16.92 34.18
CA ASP A 69 4.91 -18.05 35.05
C ASP A 69 5.97 -17.68 36.10
N ALA A 70 6.97 -16.90 35.69
CA ALA A 70 8.08 -16.44 36.55
C ALA A 70 7.72 -15.27 37.49
N ALA A 71 6.58 -14.60 37.29
CA ALA A 71 6.18 -13.48 38.13
C ALA A 71 5.93 -13.92 39.59
N GLU A 72 6.42 -13.11 40.53
CA GLU A 72 6.42 -13.44 41.96
C GLU A 72 5.08 -13.12 42.63
N SER A 73 4.33 -12.16 42.09
CA SER A 73 3.05 -11.70 42.63
C SER A 73 1.88 -12.07 41.72
N ARG A 74 0.71 -12.31 42.33
CA ARG A 74 -0.52 -12.60 41.58
C ARG A 74 -0.96 -11.38 40.76
N GLU A 75 -0.76 -10.19 41.30
CA GLU A 75 -1.08 -8.93 40.65
C GLU A 75 -0.26 -8.72 39.36
N GLU A 76 1.02 -9.10 39.37
CA GLU A 76 1.87 -9.04 38.17
C GLU A 76 1.47 -10.08 37.12
N LYS A 77 1.12 -11.30 37.56
CA LYS A 77 0.56 -12.34 36.66
C LYS A 77 -0.71 -11.87 35.98
N ASP A 78 -1.63 -11.30 36.75
CA ASP A 78 -2.90 -10.82 36.25
C ASP A 78 -2.70 -9.65 35.26
N ARG A 79 -1.74 -8.74 35.53
CA ARG A 79 -1.37 -7.65 34.61
C ARG A 79 -0.79 -8.15 33.29
N LEU A 80 0.17 -9.08 33.34
CA LEU A 80 0.79 -9.66 32.14
C LEU A 80 -0.23 -10.42 31.30
N THR A 81 -1.12 -11.17 31.95
CA THR A 81 -2.19 -11.91 31.28
C THR A 81 -3.20 -10.96 30.64
N ALA A 82 -3.62 -9.92 31.36
CA ALA A 82 -4.54 -8.89 30.84
C ALA A 82 -3.93 -8.13 29.65
N LEU A 83 -2.62 -7.80 29.73
CA LEU A 83 -1.90 -7.17 28.63
C LEU A 83 -1.87 -8.10 27.41
N ALA A 84 -1.50 -9.37 27.57
CA ALA A 84 -1.47 -10.34 26.47
C ALA A 84 -2.83 -10.44 25.76
N ASN A 85 -3.92 -10.56 26.52
CA ASN A 85 -5.28 -10.61 25.97
C ASN A 85 -5.65 -9.32 25.22
N THR A 86 -5.27 -8.16 25.76
CA THR A 86 -5.57 -6.85 25.15
C THR A 86 -4.78 -6.67 23.85
N VAL A 87 -3.48 -6.99 23.86
CA VAL A 87 -2.62 -6.94 22.66
C VAL A 87 -3.15 -7.90 21.60
N MET A 88 -3.50 -9.13 21.96
CA MET A 88 -4.08 -10.12 21.04
C MET A 88 -5.37 -9.60 20.40
N THR A 89 -6.29 -9.03 21.20
CA THR A 89 -7.53 -8.44 20.69
C THR A 89 -7.27 -7.29 19.69
N ILE A 90 -6.28 -6.44 19.98
CA ILE A 90 -5.90 -5.34 19.09
C ILE A 90 -5.29 -5.89 17.79
N VAL A 91 -4.37 -6.84 17.87
CA VAL A 91 -3.75 -7.51 16.71
C VAL A 91 -4.83 -8.15 15.85
N ASP A 92 -5.74 -8.94 16.43
CA ASP A 92 -6.85 -9.57 15.72
C ASP A 92 -7.75 -8.53 15.03
N THR A 93 -8.02 -7.42 15.71
CA THR A 93 -8.83 -6.32 15.14
C THR A 93 -8.12 -5.67 13.94
N ILE A 94 -6.81 -5.42 14.04
CA ILE A 94 -6.01 -4.86 12.94
C ILE A 94 -6.00 -5.83 11.76
N VAL A 95 -5.71 -7.11 11.99
CA VAL A 95 -5.68 -8.14 10.95
C VAL A 95 -7.04 -8.30 10.29
N ALA A 96 -8.13 -8.36 11.06
CA ALA A 96 -9.48 -8.45 10.54
C ALA A 96 -9.87 -7.23 9.70
N ARG A 97 -9.48 -6.03 10.15
CA ARG A 97 -9.70 -4.78 9.41
C ARG A 97 -8.91 -4.76 8.11
N THR A 98 -7.63 -5.14 8.13
CA THR A 98 -6.79 -5.22 6.93
C THR A 98 -7.35 -6.25 5.93
N ASN A 99 -7.75 -7.43 6.39
CA ASN A 99 -8.37 -8.44 5.52
C ASN A 99 -9.67 -7.95 4.90
N THR A 100 -10.51 -7.26 5.68
CA THR A 100 -11.74 -6.63 5.17
C THR A 100 -11.42 -5.56 4.12
N GLN A 101 -10.45 -4.67 4.39
CA GLN A 101 -10.04 -3.65 3.43
C GLN A 101 -9.50 -4.27 2.14
N VAL A 102 -8.65 -5.28 2.23
CA VAL A 102 -8.13 -6.01 1.05
C VAL A 102 -9.27 -6.66 0.25
N ALA A 103 -10.23 -7.29 0.94
CA ALA A 103 -11.39 -7.91 0.30
C ALA A 103 -12.30 -6.87 -0.37
N ASP A 104 -12.53 -5.74 0.28
CA ASP A 104 -13.39 -4.67 -0.25
C ASP A 104 -12.72 -3.96 -1.43
N SER A 105 -11.43 -3.63 -1.34
CA SER A 105 -10.68 -3.09 -2.48
C SER A 105 -10.60 -4.09 -3.64
N SER A 106 -10.56 -5.40 -3.38
CA SER A 106 -10.65 -6.43 -4.42
C SER A 106 -12.01 -6.45 -5.13
N LYS A 107 -13.12 -6.28 -4.38
CA LYS A 107 -14.46 -6.16 -4.97
C LYS A 107 -14.59 -4.91 -5.83
N VAL A 108 -14.01 -3.78 -5.38
CA VAL A 108 -13.99 -2.53 -6.15
C VAL A 108 -13.22 -2.72 -7.45
N LEU A 109 -12.03 -3.33 -7.40
CA LEU A 109 -11.23 -3.64 -8.59
C LEU A 109 -12.00 -4.55 -9.57
N GLN A 110 -12.68 -5.58 -9.06
CA GLN A 110 -13.56 -6.43 -9.87
C GLN A 110 -14.71 -5.66 -10.51
N ALA A 111 -15.38 -4.79 -9.75
CA ALA A 111 -16.48 -3.98 -10.28
C ALA A 111 -16.01 -3.07 -11.42
N ILE A 112 -14.87 -2.40 -11.24
CA ILE A 112 -14.26 -1.55 -12.27
C ILE A 112 -13.97 -2.37 -13.54
N MET A 113 -13.31 -3.52 -13.40
CA MET A 113 -12.99 -4.38 -14.55
C MET A 113 -14.24 -4.94 -15.23
N ALA A 114 -15.24 -5.38 -14.45
CA ALA A 114 -16.49 -5.95 -14.94
C ALA A 114 -17.30 -4.94 -15.76
N ALA A 115 -17.17 -3.64 -15.48
CA ALA A 115 -17.82 -2.58 -16.26
C ALA A 115 -17.39 -2.57 -17.74
N ALA A 116 -16.21 -3.11 -18.05
CA ALA A 116 -15.69 -3.24 -19.41
C ALA A 116 -15.90 -4.62 -20.04
N ALA A 117 -16.47 -5.58 -19.32
CA ALA A 117 -16.72 -6.92 -19.85
C ALA A 117 -17.87 -6.93 -20.86
N ASN A 118 -17.88 -7.90 -21.78
CA ASN A 118 -19.00 -8.19 -22.66
C ASN A 118 -20.06 -9.06 -21.94
N GLU A 119 -21.11 -9.46 -22.66
CA GLU A 119 -22.21 -10.27 -22.11
C GLU A 119 -21.78 -11.65 -21.60
N HIS A 120 -20.60 -12.12 -22.04
CA HIS A 120 -20.00 -13.39 -21.61
C HIS A 120 -19.00 -13.24 -20.45
N GLY A 121 -18.79 -12.01 -19.97
CA GLY A 121 -17.80 -11.74 -18.91
C GLY A 121 -16.36 -11.67 -19.43
N GLU A 122 -16.15 -11.57 -20.75
CA GLU A 122 -14.85 -11.49 -21.38
C GLU A 122 -14.50 -10.05 -21.76
N TRP A 123 -13.20 -9.78 -21.97
CA TRP A 123 -12.71 -8.47 -22.40
C TRP A 123 -12.10 -8.57 -23.80
N GLU A 124 -12.57 -7.70 -24.68
CA GLU A 124 -11.98 -7.50 -25.99
C GLU A 124 -10.97 -6.36 -25.91
N LEU A 125 -9.69 -6.70 -26.10
CA LEU A 125 -8.58 -5.75 -26.02
C LEU A 125 -8.02 -5.44 -27.40
N PRO A 126 -7.70 -4.16 -27.71
CA PRO A 126 -7.86 -2.98 -26.86
C PRO A 126 -9.34 -2.64 -26.60
N LEU A 127 -9.64 -2.10 -25.41
CA LEU A 127 -11.02 -1.74 -25.04
C LEU A 127 -11.58 -0.70 -26.01
N SER A 128 -12.84 -0.86 -26.41
CA SER A 128 -13.56 0.20 -27.13
C SER A 128 -13.77 1.43 -26.23
N THR A 129 -13.95 2.60 -26.85
CA THR A 129 -14.22 3.85 -26.12
C THR A 129 -15.42 3.72 -25.18
N GLU A 130 -16.48 3.01 -25.60
CA GLU A 130 -17.66 2.77 -24.76
C GLU A 130 -17.33 1.97 -23.49
N LYS A 131 -16.51 0.92 -23.62
CA LYS A 131 -16.09 0.07 -22.49
C LYS A 131 -15.11 0.80 -21.57
N ALA A 132 -14.19 1.58 -22.15
CA ALA A 132 -13.30 2.46 -21.39
C ALA A 132 -14.09 3.52 -20.61
N ASP A 133 -15.12 4.11 -21.21
CA ASP A 133 -16.00 5.08 -20.54
C ASP A 133 -16.87 4.44 -19.46
N ALA A 134 -17.33 3.20 -19.66
CA ALA A 134 -18.00 2.43 -18.61
C ALA A 134 -17.08 2.21 -17.40
N MET A 135 -15.82 1.83 -17.65
CA MET A 135 -14.80 1.67 -16.61
C MET A 135 -14.49 3.01 -15.91
N ARG A 136 -14.35 4.12 -16.65
CA ARG A 136 -14.17 5.47 -16.10
C ARG A 136 -15.30 5.86 -15.15
N ARG A 137 -16.55 5.60 -15.53
CA ARG A 137 -17.72 5.86 -14.67
C ARG A 137 -17.68 5.03 -13.40
N GLU A 138 -17.26 3.78 -13.49
CA GLU A 138 -17.17 2.91 -12.32
C GLU A 138 -16.06 3.37 -11.36
N VAL A 139 -14.89 3.77 -11.88
CA VAL A 139 -13.82 4.41 -11.08
C VAL A 139 -14.37 5.63 -10.33
N ALA A 140 -15.11 6.51 -11.00
CA ALA A 140 -15.69 7.70 -10.38
C ALA A 140 -16.76 7.39 -9.30
N LYS A 141 -17.54 6.30 -9.45
CA LYS A 141 -18.50 5.89 -8.41
C LYS A 141 -17.83 5.42 -7.13
N HIS A 142 -16.68 4.77 -7.24
CA HIS A 142 -15.93 4.22 -6.11
C HIS A 142 -14.88 5.20 -5.56
N GLU A 143 -15.06 6.51 -5.76
CA GLU A 143 -14.10 7.54 -5.39
C GLU A 143 -13.54 7.41 -3.96
N GLY A 144 -14.41 7.10 -2.98
CA GLY A 144 -14.04 6.93 -1.58
C GLY A 144 -13.26 5.64 -1.25
N ALA A 145 -13.17 4.71 -2.20
CA ALA A 145 -12.44 3.45 -2.10
C ALA A 145 -11.24 3.37 -3.07
N LEU A 146 -10.89 4.47 -3.74
CA LEU A 146 -9.71 4.61 -4.58
C LEU A 146 -8.45 4.90 -3.74
N ASP A 147 -8.11 3.98 -2.82
CA ASP A 147 -7.02 4.11 -1.86
C ASP A 147 -5.77 3.29 -2.21
N GLU A 148 -4.75 3.35 -1.36
CA GLU A 148 -3.51 2.57 -1.50
C GLU A 148 -3.76 1.05 -1.51
N ALA A 149 -4.80 0.58 -0.82
CA ALA A 149 -5.15 -0.84 -0.81
C ALA A 149 -5.65 -1.31 -2.18
N LEU A 150 -6.42 -0.47 -2.90
CA LEU A 150 -6.79 -0.73 -4.29
C LEU A 150 -5.55 -0.83 -5.20
N LEU A 151 -4.62 0.12 -5.08
CA LEU A 151 -3.38 0.14 -5.88
C LEU A 151 -2.53 -1.10 -5.60
N SER A 152 -2.32 -1.43 -4.33
CA SER A 152 -1.59 -2.62 -3.89
C SER A 152 -2.20 -3.91 -4.47
N ASN A 153 -3.53 -4.03 -4.42
CA ASN A 153 -4.23 -5.16 -5.03
C ASN A 153 -4.06 -5.20 -6.56
N ALA A 154 -4.19 -4.07 -7.25
CA ALA A 154 -4.01 -4.00 -8.70
C ALA A 154 -2.59 -4.42 -9.12
N PHE A 155 -1.56 -3.94 -8.40
CA PHE A 155 -0.16 -4.36 -8.64
C PHE A 155 0.06 -5.84 -8.34
N ALA A 156 -0.49 -6.36 -7.24
CA ALA A 156 -0.39 -7.78 -6.91
C ALA A 156 -1.03 -8.66 -7.97
N TRP A 157 -2.22 -8.30 -8.48
CA TRP A 157 -2.90 -9.02 -9.55
C TRP A 157 -2.16 -8.92 -10.88
N MET A 158 -1.57 -7.76 -11.18
CA MET A 158 -0.80 -7.55 -12.40
C MET A 158 0.46 -8.41 -12.41
N ARG A 159 1.18 -8.46 -11.28
CA ARG A 159 2.35 -9.33 -11.12
C ARG A 159 1.98 -10.80 -11.30
N LYS A 160 0.91 -11.25 -10.63
CA LYS A 160 0.42 -12.62 -10.77
C LYS A 160 0.01 -12.94 -12.22
N ALA A 161 -0.72 -12.04 -12.86
CA ALA A 161 -1.13 -12.20 -14.26
C ALA A 161 0.09 -12.28 -15.20
N ALA A 162 1.14 -11.49 -14.95
CA ALA A 162 2.38 -11.56 -15.70
C ALA A 162 3.11 -12.91 -15.49
N ASP A 163 3.20 -13.38 -14.25
CA ASP A 163 3.78 -14.68 -13.91
C ASP A 163 2.99 -15.84 -14.60
N ASP A 164 1.66 -15.72 -14.66
CA ASP A 164 0.75 -16.67 -15.31
C ASP A 164 0.64 -16.49 -16.85
N ARG A 165 1.35 -15.51 -17.43
CA ARG A 165 1.32 -15.14 -18.87
C ARG A 165 -0.07 -14.78 -19.40
N LEU A 166 -0.86 -14.11 -18.58
CA LEU A 166 -2.18 -13.58 -18.92
C LEU A 166 -2.05 -12.13 -19.40
N ASP A 167 -1.46 -11.94 -20.58
CA ASP A 167 -1.13 -10.61 -21.13
C ASP A 167 -2.34 -9.68 -21.23
N GLY A 168 -3.51 -10.23 -21.58
CA GLY A 168 -4.76 -9.46 -21.62
C GLY A 168 -5.18 -8.93 -20.24
N MET A 169 -4.99 -9.72 -19.18
CA MET A 169 -5.27 -9.28 -17.81
C MET A 169 -4.29 -8.19 -17.37
N VAL A 170 -3.01 -8.29 -17.76
CA VAL A 170 -2.01 -7.24 -17.50
C VAL A 170 -2.42 -5.93 -18.18
N ALA A 171 -2.78 -5.97 -19.46
CA ALA A 171 -3.21 -4.79 -20.21
C ALA A 171 -4.49 -4.16 -19.62
N LEU A 172 -5.44 -4.99 -19.18
CA LEU A 172 -6.65 -4.52 -18.51
C LEU A 172 -6.36 -3.83 -17.17
N LEU A 173 -5.46 -4.40 -16.35
CA LEU A 173 -5.05 -3.80 -15.08
C LEU A 173 -4.24 -2.51 -15.29
N GLN A 174 -3.41 -2.44 -16.33
CA GLN A 174 -2.74 -1.20 -16.73
C GLN A 174 -3.77 -0.13 -17.10
N LYS A 175 -4.83 -0.51 -17.80
CA LYS A 175 -5.93 0.42 -18.11
C LYS A 175 -6.62 0.93 -16.86
N VAL A 176 -6.89 0.07 -15.87
CA VAL A 176 -7.45 0.49 -14.57
C VAL A 176 -6.55 1.51 -13.89
N LEU A 177 -5.24 1.28 -13.85
CA LEU A 177 -4.27 2.21 -13.25
C LEU A 177 -4.22 3.56 -14.01
N GLN A 178 -4.29 3.54 -15.34
CA GLN A 178 -4.35 4.76 -16.15
C GLN A 178 -5.61 5.58 -15.82
N LEU A 179 -6.77 4.93 -15.71
CA LEU A 179 -8.03 5.59 -15.38
C LEU A 179 -8.05 6.12 -13.95
N TYR A 180 -7.49 5.36 -13.00
CA TYR A 180 -7.27 5.81 -11.63
C TYR A 180 -6.43 7.09 -11.61
N ALA A 181 -5.28 7.10 -12.30
CA ALA A 181 -4.38 8.25 -12.34
C ALA A 181 -5.03 9.47 -12.99
N GLY A 182 -5.74 9.26 -14.11
CA GLY A 182 -6.51 10.31 -14.78
C GLY A 182 -7.58 10.93 -13.86
N HIS A 183 -8.29 10.09 -13.11
CA HIS A 183 -9.27 10.54 -12.12
C HIS A 183 -8.61 11.32 -10.98
N ALA A 184 -7.56 10.77 -10.35
CA ALA A 184 -6.85 11.39 -9.24
C ALA A 184 -6.23 12.76 -9.61
N LEU A 185 -5.66 12.88 -10.81
CA LEU A 185 -5.07 14.13 -11.31
C LEU A 185 -6.13 15.16 -11.74
N SER A 186 -7.33 14.71 -12.14
CA SER A 186 -8.43 15.61 -12.51
C SER A 186 -9.06 16.32 -11.30
N LYS A 187 -9.02 15.72 -10.09
CA LYS A 187 -9.56 16.34 -8.86
C LYS A 187 -8.92 17.68 -8.52
N GLY A 188 -7.63 17.82 -8.78
CA GLY A 188 -6.87 19.05 -8.51
C GLY A 188 -7.24 20.25 -9.38
N SER A 189 -8.06 20.05 -10.42
CA SER A 189 -8.50 21.07 -11.38
C SER A 189 -9.66 21.93 -10.86
N GLY A 190 -10.39 21.50 -9.82
CA GLY A 190 -11.61 22.19 -9.33
C GLY A 190 -11.36 23.46 -8.49
N GLY A 191 -10.11 23.71 -8.07
CA GLY A 191 -9.77 24.83 -7.17
C GLY A 191 -9.23 26.09 -7.88
N THR A 192 -8.94 26.04 -9.17
CA THR A 192 -8.48 27.19 -9.95
C THR A 192 -9.63 27.78 -10.76
N GLY A 193 -10.68 28.20 -10.07
CA GLY A 193 -11.77 29.04 -10.59
C GLY A 193 -11.34 30.48 -10.92
N ARG A 194 -10.05 30.73 -11.16
CA ARG A 194 -9.62 31.86 -11.98
C ARG A 194 -9.35 31.24 -13.34
N GLN A 195 -10.21 31.52 -14.31
CA GLN A 195 -9.91 31.37 -15.71
C GLN A 195 -8.50 31.94 -15.91
N ALA A 196 -7.49 31.06 -16.01
CA ALA A 196 -6.13 31.49 -16.26
C ALA A 196 -6.13 31.91 -17.71
N GLU A 197 -6.49 33.16 -17.99
CA GLU A 197 -6.45 33.71 -19.33
C GLU A 197 -5.01 33.61 -19.87
N GLY A 198 -4.87 33.19 -21.13
CA GLY A 198 -3.58 32.97 -21.77
C GLY A 198 -3.06 31.53 -21.66
N GLU A 199 -1.77 31.37 -21.93
CA GLU A 199 -1.09 30.08 -22.11
C GLU A 199 -1.27 29.11 -20.92
N GLY A 200 -1.34 29.64 -19.70
CA GLY A 200 -1.51 28.85 -18.49
C GLY A 200 -2.84 28.12 -18.41
N GLY A 201 -3.95 28.72 -18.86
CA GLY A 201 -5.26 28.07 -18.90
C GLY A 201 -5.38 27.09 -20.05
N ALA A 202 -4.85 27.44 -21.22
CA ALA A 202 -4.79 26.54 -22.37
C ALA A 202 -3.99 25.27 -22.05
N ALA A 203 -2.88 25.40 -21.29
CA ALA A 203 -2.12 24.25 -20.80
C ALA A 203 -2.91 23.38 -19.81
N GLU A 204 -3.66 23.98 -18.88
CA GLU A 204 -4.51 23.22 -17.95
C GLU A 204 -5.65 22.48 -18.66
N GLU A 205 -6.26 23.09 -19.69
CA GLU A 205 -7.27 22.45 -20.51
C GLU A 205 -6.68 21.31 -21.35
N ALA A 206 -5.52 21.52 -21.96
CA ALA A 206 -4.80 20.48 -22.69
C ALA A 206 -4.48 19.27 -21.80
N VAL A 207 -3.96 19.50 -20.58
CA VAL A 207 -3.74 18.42 -19.59
C VAL A 207 -5.06 17.74 -19.22
N GLN A 208 -6.15 18.48 -19.01
CA GLN A 208 -7.45 17.87 -18.71
C GLN A 208 -7.94 16.97 -19.85
N ARG A 209 -7.79 17.40 -21.10
CA ARG A 209 -8.17 16.61 -22.28
C ARG A 209 -7.32 15.37 -22.43
N LEU A 210 -6.00 15.46 -22.17
CA LEU A 210 -5.09 14.32 -22.19
C LEU A 210 -5.45 13.27 -21.12
N LEU A 211 -5.71 13.70 -19.88
CA LEU A 211 -6.08 12.82 -18.77
C LEU A 211 -7.45 12.13 -18.99
N ALA A 212 -8.35 12.76 -19.75
CA ALA A 212 -9.64 12.20 -20.11
C ALA A 212 -9.60 11.29 -21.35
N ALA A 213 -8.51 11.35 -22.14
CA ALA A 213 -8.37 10.63 -23.39
C ALA A 213 -7.68 9.28 -23.23
N ASP A 214 -7.89 8.42 -24.23
CA ASP A 214 -7.14 7.19 -24.41
C ASP A 214 -5.79 7.49 -25.08
N GLU A 215 -4.80 6.62 -24.88
CA GLU A 215 -3.41 6.82 -25.31
C GLU A 215 -3.24 6.97 -26.83
N ASP A 216 -4.13 6.35 -27.61
CA ASP A 216 -4.19 6.47 -29.06
C ASP A 216 -4.53 7.88 -29.55
N ARG A 217 -5.15 8.71 -28.69
CA ARG A 217 -5.50 10.11 -28.99
C ARG A 217 -4.46 11.11 -28.51
N TRP A 218 -3.43 10.68 -27.77
CA TRP A 218 -2.48 11.61 -27.15
C TRP A 218 -1.69 12.40 -28.19
N ASP A 219 -1.22 11.76 -29.26
CA ASP A 219 -0.46 12.43 -30.32
C ASP A 219 -1.27 13.55 -31.00
N ALA A 220 -2.55 13.30 -31.26
CA ALA A 220 -3.45 14.28 -31.84
C ALA A 220 -3.70 15.46 -30.87
N LEU A 221 -3.96 15.17 -29.59
CA LEU A 221 -4.19 16.19 -28.56
C LEU A 221 -2.95 17.04 -28.28
N LEU A 222 -1.77 16.43 -28.28
CA LEU A 222 -0.50 17.15 -28.14
C LEU A 222 -0.24 18.05 -29.35
N SER A 223 -0.53 17.56 -30.57
CA SER A 223 -0.41 18.35 -31.79
C SER A 223 -1.37 19.55 -31.79
N GLU A 224 -2.62 19.36 -31.33
CA GLU A 224 -3.59 20.44 -31.13
C GLU A 224 -3.12 21.47 -30.10
N ALA A 225 -2.52 21.03 -29.00
CA ALA A 225 -1.97 21.93 -27.98
C ALA A 225 -0.83 22.78 -28.54
N VAL A 226 0.09 22.18 -29.32
CA VAL A 226 1.18 22.90 -30.00
C VAL A 226 0.62 23.90 -31.02
N ALA A 227 -0.39 23.51 -31.80
CA ALA A 227 -1.07 24.40 -32.75
C ALA A 227 -1.80 25.56 -32.06
N SER A 228 -2.15 25.40 -30.78
CA SER A 228 -2.77 26.43 -29.94
C SER A 228 -1.75 27.24 -29.14
N GLU A 229 -0.47 27.21 -29.54
CA GLU A 229 0.65 27.92 -28.92
C GLU A 229 0.90 27.58 -27.44
N VAL A 230 0.50 26.39 -26.99
CA VAL A 230 0.87 25.89 -25.65
C VAL A 230 2.31 25.36 -25.70
N SER A 231 3.22 25.99 -24.95
CA SER A 231 4.59 25.48 -24.85
C SER A 231 4.67 24.19 -24.03
N GLU A 232 5.68 23.37 -24.33
CA GLU A 232 6.03 22.18 -23.54
C GLU A 232 6.21 22.54 -22.06
N ALA A 233 6.89 23.65 -21.76
CA ALA A 233 7.12 24.10 -20.40
C ALA A 233 5.81 24.42 -19.66
N ALA A 234 4.84 25.04 -20.33
CA ALA A 234 3.53 25.32 -19.76
C ALA A 234 2.74 24.04 -19.49
N LEU A 235 2.76 23.09 -20.44
CA LEU A 235 2.07 21.80 -20.32
C LEU A 235 2.65 20.94 -19.20
N VAL A 236 3.98 20.78 -19.16
CA VAL A 236 4.70 20.03 -18.11
C VAL A 236 4.50 20.73 -16.75
N GLY A 237 4.53 22.06 -16.72
CA GLY A 237 4.24 22.83 -15.51
C GLY A 237 2.83 22.59 -14.98
N ALA A 238 1.82 22.53 -15.86
CA ALA A 238 0.43 22.21 -15.48
C ALA A 238 0.31 20.79 -14.91
N LEU A 239 0.89 19.79 -15.59
CA LEU A 239 0.91 18.42 -15.11
C LEU A 239 1.59 18.30 -13.73
N ARG A 240 2.77 18.91 -13.58
CA ARG A 240 3.53 18.90 -12.32
C ARG A 240 2.73 19.50 -11.16
N ARG A 241 2.04 20.62 -11.37
CA ARG A 241 1.17 21.22 -10.34
C ARG A 241 0.05 20.27 -9.91
N ARG A 242 -0.53 19.50 -10.83
CA ARG A 242 -1.55 18.50 -10.49
C ARG A 242 -0.96 17.36 -9.69
N MET A 243 0.21 16.84 -10.09
CA MET A 243 0.91 15.81 -9.34
C MET A 243 1.24 16.27 -7.92
N GLU A 244 1.82 17.47 -7.76
CA GLU A 244 2.14 18.04 -6.45
C GLU A 244 0.90 18.16 -5.57
N LYS A 245 -0.24 18.64 -6.12
CA LYS A 245 -1.51 18.70 -5.38
C LYS A 245 -2.02 17.32 -4.99
N THR A 246 -1.98 16.34 -5.89
CA THR A 246 -2.44 14.98 -5.59
C THR A 246 -1.57 14.36 -4.51
N VAL A 247 -0.24 14.48 -4.59
CA VAL A 247 0.69 13.97 -3.57
C VAL A 247 0.50 14.65 -2.21
N LEU A 248 0.21 15.95 -2.19
CA LEU A 248 -0.03 16.70 -0.95
C LEU A 248 -1.42 16.47 -0.33
N VAL A 249 -2.35 15.86 -1.07
CA VAL A 249 -3.72 15.54 -0.63
C VAL A 249 -3.88 14.05 -0.31
N LEU A 250 -2.89 13.20 -0.62
CA LEU A 250 -2.86 11.83 -0.14
C LEU A 250 -2.70 11.83 1.40
N PRO A 251 -3.62 11.18 2.14
CA PRO A 251 -3.63 11.17 3.60
C PRO A 251 -2.44 10.44 4.24
#